data_AF-A0A7S0AJH7-F1
#
_entry.id   AF-A0A7S0AJH7-F1
#
_cell.length_a   1.000
_cell.length_b   1.000
_cell.length_c   1.000
_cell.angle_alpha   90.00
_cell.angle_beta   90.00
_cell.angle_gamma   90.00
#
_symmetry.space_group_name_H-M   'P 1'
#
loop_
_entity.id
_entity.type
_entity.pdbx_description
1 polymer ?
#
loop_
_entity_poly.entity_id
_entity_poly.type
_entity_poly.pdbx_seq_one_letter_code
_entity_poly.pdbx_strand_id
1 'polypeptide(L)'
;YVCETVQDLPAVVASAFRRVKDARETGEAHGSEQEHILAERGSGYNPKTFRQTNVVVLPSCQGLDDFHTFDAMISAINTARRNARDYVTDVALEKLDDEMYGDGERDWVVSISLAHLHPDFGKKTSAEILDEMKKEDEEGEVDVNTEEYRELRNRARQSPYPSLVLEVSASPPPDFGNNKADASLSAEESKGDVNEISSADIKKLEQLFGQAATDHPVEEPKTA
;
A
#
# COMPACT_ATOMS: atom_id res chain seq x y z
N TYR A 1 -15.16 -12.90 -5.62
CA TYR A 1 -15.53 -13.26 -4.23
C TYR A 1 -15.31 -14.73 -4.04
N VAL A 2 -14.69 -15.12 -2.93
CA VAL A 2 -14.48 -16.52 -2.54
C VAL A 2 -14.95 -16.71 -1.11
N CYS A 3 -15.72 -17.76 -0.84
CA CYS A 3 -16.18 -18.09 0.50
C CYS A 3 -15.40 -19.30 1.01
N GLU A 4 -14.69 -19.14 2.12
CA GLU A 4 -13.99 -20.23 2.80
C GLU A 4 -14.87 -20.80 3.91
N THR A 5 -15.31 -22.04 3.76
CA THR A 5 -16.12 -22.74 4.77
C THR A 5 -15.27 -23.52 5.78
N VAL A 6 -13.95 -23.33 5.74
CA VAL A 6 -13.02 -24.03 6.62
C VAL A 6 -13.12 -23.43 8.02
N GLN A 7 -13.24 -24.30 9.03
CA GLN A 7 -13.37 -23.90 10.43
C GLN A 7 -12.00 -23.79 11.12
N ASP A 8 -11.04 -24.58 10.66
CA ASP A 8 -9.72 -24.68 11.27
C ASP A 8 -8.84 -23.48 10.94
N LEU A 9 -8.32 -22.81 11.98
CA LEU A 9 -7.56 -21.57 11.84
C LEU A 9 -6.24 -21.77 11.07
N PRO A 10 -5.39 -22.79 11.33
CA PRO A 10 -4.22 -23.08 10.53
C PRO A 10 -4.52 -23.26 9.03
N ALA A 11 -5.63 -23.91 8.70
CA ALA A 11 -6.02 -24.12 7.30
C ALA A 11 -6.45 -22.80 6.63
N VAL A 12 -7.15 -21.92 7.34
CA VAL A 12 -7.49 -20.56 6.86
C VAL A 12 -6.22 -19.74 6.63
N VAL A 13 -5.27 -19.77 7.57
CA VAL A 13 -3.98 -19.09 7.44
C VAL A 13 -3.19 -19.61 6.22
N ALA A 14 -3.10 -20.93 6.07
CA ALA A 14 -2.43 -21.57 4.93
C ALA A 14 -3.11 -21.17 3.60
N SER A 15 -4.44 -21.12 3.57
CA SER A 15 -5.19 -20.67 2.40
C SER A 15 -4.91 -19.20 2.08
N ALA A 16 -4.83 -18.33 3.09
CA ALA A 16 -4.46 -16.92 2.90
C ALA A 16 -3.07 -16.77 2.29
N PHE A 17 -2.06 -17.48 2.80
CA PHE A 17 -0.71 -17.49 2.21
C PHE A 17 -0.70 -18.00 0.77
N ARG A 18 -1.42 -19.09 0.49
CA ARG A 18 -1.54 -19.64 -0.85
C ARG A 18 -2.14 -18.62 -1.82
N ARG A 19 -3.21 -17.93 -1.42
CA ARG A 19 -3.84 -16.89 -2.25
C ARG A 19 -2.94 -15.70 -2.51
N VAL A 20 -2.13 -15.30 -1.52
CA VAL A 20 -1.10 -14.27 -1.72
C VAL A 20 -0.07 -14.73 -2.75
N LYS A 21 0.38 -15.98 -2.67
CA LYS A 21 1.30 -16.57 -3.64
C LYS A 21 0.70 -16.61 -5.04
N ASP A 22 -0.50 -17.16 -5.19
CA ASP A 22 -1.20 -17.29 -6.47
C ASP A 22 -1.44 -15.91 -7.12
N ALA A 23 -1.78 -14.90 -6.31
CA ALA A 23 -1.95 -13.53 -6.80
C ALA A 23 -0.62 -12.92 -7.28
N ARG A 24 0.48 -13.23 -6.61
CA ARG A 24 1.82 -12.78 -7.01
C ARG A 24 2.19 -13.35 -8.37
N GLU A 25 2.06 -14.67 -8.50
CA GLU A 25 2.35 -15.39 -9.73
C GLU A 25 1.49 -14.86 -10.89
N THR A 26 0.24 -14.48 -10.62
CA THR A 26 -0.64 -13.85 -11.62
C THR A 26 -0.11 -12.47 -12.06
N GLY A 27 0.37 -11.65 -11.13
CA GLY A 27 0.95 -10.33 -11.44
C GLY A 27 2.27 -10.43 -12.19
N GLU A 28 3.14 -11.38 -11.81
CA GLU A 28 4.41 -11.65 -12.47
C GLU A 28 4.20 -12.22 -13.89
N ALA A 29 3.28 -13.18 -14.04
CA ALA A 29 2.92 -13.73 -15.34
C ALA A 29 2.37 -12.66 -16.30
N HIS A 30 1.57 -11.72 -15.80
CA HIS A 30 1.12 -10.57 -16.59
C HIS A 30 2.30 -9.70 -17.03
N GLY A 31 3.25 -9.40 -16.15
CA GLY A 31 4.45 -8.64 -16.50
C GLY A 31 5.24 -9.29 -17.63
N SER A 32 5.55 -10.59 -17.50
CA SER A 32 6.27 -11.35 -18.52
C SER A 32 5.51 -11.42 -19.85
N GLU A 33 4.18 -11.55 -19.83
CA GLU A 33 3.37 -11.50 -21.05
C GLU A 33 3.47 -10.13 -21.74
N GLN A 34 3.43 -9.04 -20.97
CA GLN A 34 3.54 -7.70 -21.54
C GLN A 34 4.94 -7.39 -22.09
N GLU A 35 6.00 -7.90 -21.47
CA GLU A 35 7.37 -7.82 -21.98
C GLU A 35 7.51 -8.56 -23.31
N HIS A 36 6.96 -9.77 -23.40
CA HIS A 36 6.96 -10.54 -24.64
C HIS A 36 6.25 -9.78 -25.77
N ILE A 37 5.09 -9.19 -25.48
CA ILE A 37 4.34 -8.39 -26.47
C ILE A 37 5.13 -7.12 -26.86
N LEU A 38 5.80 -6.48 -25.90
CA LEU A 38 6.63 -5.31 -26.17
C LEU A 38 7.82 -5.66 -27.07
N ALA A 39 8.46 -6.81 -26.85
CA ALA A 39 9.54 -7.32 -27.70
C ALA A 39 9.05 -7.62 -29.13
N GLU A 40 7.84 -8.15 -29.31
CA GLU A 40 7.26 -8.43 -30.62
C GLU A 40 6.78 -7.17 -31.38
N ARG A 41 6.13 -6.25 -30.67
CA ARG A 41 5.48 -5.07 -31.28
C ARG A 41 6.37 -3.83 -31.33
N GLY A 42 7.49 -3.85 -30.59
CA GLY A 42 8.46 -2.77 -30.51
C GLY A 42 7.97 -1.54 -29.75
N SER A 43 8.73 -0.45 -29.85
CA SER A 43 8.57 0.79 -29.07
C SER A 43 7.25 1.55 -29.29
N GLY A 44 6.42 1.14 -30.25
CA GLY A 44 5.09 1.70 -30.46
C GLY A 44 4.01 1.09 -29.56
N TYR A 45 4.32 0.01 -28.82
CA TYR A 45 3.39 -0.64 -27.91
C TYR A 45 3.46 -0.02 -26.50
N ASN A 46 2.31 0.39 -25.98
CA ASN A 46 2.21 0.84 -24.58
C ASN A 46 1.77 -0.35 -23.70
N PRO A 47 2.61 -0.80 -22.74
CA PRO A 47 2.26 -1.94 -21.91
C PRO A 47 1.04 -1.69 -21.04
N LYS A 48 0.20 -2.72 -20.88
CA LYS A 48 -1.01 -2.62 -20.07
C LYS A 48 -0.71 -2.90 -18.62
N THR A 49 -1.19 -2.05 -17.71
CA THR A 49 -1.18 -2.35 -16.27
C THR A 49 -2.23 -3.41 -15.93
N PHE A 50 -1.97 -4.19 -14.88
CA PHE A 50 -2.91 -5.14 -14.33
C PHE A 50 -3.32 -4.73 -12.92
N ARG A 51 -4.61 -4.91 -12.61
CA ARG A 51 -5.14 -4.80 -11.26
C ARG A 51 -6.25 -5.83 -11.07
N GLN A 52 -6.16 -6.62 -10.01
CA GLN A 52 -7.19 -7.56 -9.63
C GLN A 52 -7.43 -7.50 -8.12
N THR A 53 -8.71 -7.44 -7.75
CA THR A 53 -9.14 -7.47 -6.34
C THR A 53 -9.91 -8.76 -6.07
N ASN A 54 -9.44 -9.54 -5.11
CA ASN A 54 -10.03 -10.77 -4.64
C ASN A 54 -10.50 -10.59 -3.20
N VAL A 55 -11.82 -10.66 -2.99
CA VAL A 55 -12.41 -10.65 -1.65
C VAL A 55 -12.67 -12.08 -1.19
N VAL A 56 -12.13 -12.44 -0.04
CA VAL A 56 -12.28 -13.75 0.61
C VAL A 56 -13.07 -13.57 1.90
N VAL A 57 -14.20 -14.26 2.00
CA VAL A 57 -15.09 -14.22 3.18
C VAL A 57 -14.85 -15.47 4.01
N LEU A 58 -14.70 -15.29 5.34
CA LEU A 58 -14.37 -16.35 6.30
C LEU A 58 -15.51 -16.51 7.32
N PRO A 59 -16.71 -16.97 6.92
CA PRO A 59 -17.87 -17.00 7.81
C PRO A 59 -17.85 -18.10 8.87
N SER A 60 -16.93 -19.08 8.78
CA SER A 60 -17.00 -20.32 9.56
C SER A 60 -15.86 -20.50 10.58
N CYS A 61 -14.92 -19.57 10.65
CA CYS A 61 -13.76 -19.68 11.54
C CYS A 61 -13.98 -18.89 12.83
N GLN A 62 -14.45 -19.56 13.89
CA GLN A 62 -14.75 -18.94 15.19
C GLN A 62 -13.55 -18.25 15.83
N GLY A 63 -12.32 -18.72 15.53
CA GLY A 63 -11.09 -18.08 16.02
C GLY A 63 -10.83 -16.69 15.43
N LEU A 64 -11.59 -16.27 14.42
CA LEU A 64 -11.47 -14.98 13.75
C LEU A 64 -12.66 -14.06 14.00
N ASP A 65 -13.56 -14.43 14.92
CA ASP A 65 -14.66 -13.55 15.35
C ASP A 65 -14.13 -12.37 16.17
N ASP A 66 -12.98 -12.52 16.83
CA ASP A 66 -12.28 -11.44 17.51
C ASP A 66 -11.41 -10.63 16.54
N PHE A 67 -11.64 -9.31 16.50
CA PHE A 67 -10.94 -8.40 15.59
C PHE A 67 -9.43 -8.41 15.83
N HIS A 68 -8.98 -8.43 17.09
CA HIS A 68 -7.54 -8.34 17.39
C HIS A 68 -6.80 -9.59 16.93
N THR A 69 -7.40 -10.77 17.10
CA THR A 69 -6.85 -12.03 16.60
C THR A 69 -6.79 -12.03 15.08
N PHE A 70 -7.84 -11.54 14.41
CA PHE A 70 -7.90 -11.40 12.96
C PHE A 70 -6.86 -10.40 12.42
N ASP A 71 -6.70 -9.24 13.06
CA ASP A 71 -5.73 -8.22 12.67
C ASP A 71 -4.28 -8.68 12.91
N ALA A 72 -4.03 -9.37 14.04
CA ALA A 72 -2.73 -9.96 14.34
C ALA A 72 -2.33 -11.01 13.27
N MET A 73 -3.28 -11.85 12.84
CA MET A 73 -3.06 -12.80 11.75
C MET A 73 -2.64 -12.10 10.45
N ILE A 74 -3.35 -11.04 10.06
CA ILE A 74 -3.06 -10.30 8.82
C ILE A 74 -1.74 -9.55 8.91
N SER A 75 -1.46 -8.94 10.05
CA SER A 75 -0.19 -8.28 10.33
C SER A 75 0.98 -9.26 10.29
N ALA A 76 0.81 -10.47 10.81
CA ALA A 76 1.80 -11.54 10.72
C ALA A 76 2.04 -11.98 9.26
N ILE A 77 0.97 -12.15 8.47
CA ILE A 77 1.08 -12.47 7.03
C ILE A 77 1.85 -11.36 6.30
N ASN A 78 1.50 -10.09 6.54
CA ASN A 78 2.17 -8.95 5.91
C ASN A 78 3.66 -8.86 6.32
N THR A 79 3.97 -9.16 7.58
CA THR A 79 5.36 -9.18 8.08
C THR A 79 6.15 -10.32 7.43
N ALA A 80 5.59 -11.53 7.40
CA ALA A 80 6.19 -12.68 6.74
C ALA A 80 6.45 -12.42 5.25
N ARG A 81 5.54 -11.73 4.56
CA ARG A 81 5.72 -11.34 3.16
C ARG A 81 6.86 -10.34 2.95
N ARG A 82 7.01 -9.35 3.84
CA ARG A 82 8.12 -8.39 3.78
C ARG A 82 9.44 -9.10 4.01
N ASN A 83 9.52 -9.93 5.05
CA ASN A 83 10.72 -10.71 5.34
C ASN A 83 11.08 -11.65 4.19
N ALA A 84 10.09 -12.31 3.57
CA ALA A 84 10.32 -13.17 2.41
C ALA A 84 10.85 -12.40 1.19
N ARG A 85 10.50 -11.10 1.05
CA ARG A 85 11.08 -10.22 0.04
C ARG A 85 12.53 -9.87 0.39
N ASP A 86 12.81 -9.55 1.66
CA ASP A 86 14.16 -9.21 2.13
C ASP A 86 15.15 -10.38 1.91
N TYR A 87 14.69 -11.64 1.95
CA TYR A 87 15.52 -12.81 1.62
C TYR A 87 15.73 -13.03 0.11
N VAL A 88 14.86 -12.51 -0.76
CA VAL A 88 15.01 -12.61 -2.21
C VAL A 88 15.87 -11.44 -2.74
N THR A 89 15.86 -10.31 -2.05
CA THR A 89 16.71 -9.14 -2.33
C THR A 89 17.95 -9.14 -1.45
N ASP A 90 18.78 -10.19 -1.52
CA ASP A 90 20.14 -10.03 -1.02
C ASP A 90 20.79 -9.00 -1.94
N VAL A 91 20.90 -7.75 -1.46
CA VAL A 91 21.36 -6.56 -2.20
C VAL A 91 22.74 -6.80 -2.83
N ALA A 92 23.48 -7.81 -2.36
CA ALA A 92 24.72 -8.28 -2.96
C ALA A 92 24.53 -8.93 -4.36
N LEU A 93 23.40 -9.60 -4.63
CA LEU A 93 23.08 -10.21 -5.92
C LEU A 93 22.55 -9.18 -6.92
N GLU A 94 21.66 -8.27 -6.49
CA GLU A 94 21.17 -7.17 -7.35
C GLU A 94 22.32 -6.24 -7.77
N LYS A 95 23.25 -5.90 -6.86
CA LYS A 95 24.45 -5.13 -7.21
C LYS A 95 25.38 -5.86 -8.16
N LEU A 96 25.46 -7.19 -8.08
CA LEU A 96 26.28 -8.00 -8.98
C LEU A 96 25.68 -8.04 -10.40
N ASP A 97 24.36 -8.13 -10.52
CA ASP A 97 23.66 -8.09 -11.81
C ASP A 97 23.73 -6.71 -12.47
N ASP A 98 23.57 -5.63 -11.68
CA ASP A 98 23.76 -4.25 -12.15
C ASP A 98 25.21 -4.00 -12.63
N GLU A 99 26.22 -4.52 -11.90
CA GLU A 99 27.63 -4.41 -12.29
C GLU A 99 28.01 -5.30 -13.48
N MET A 100 27.35 -6.45 -13.68
CA MET A 100 27.65 -7.37 -14.79
C MET A 100 26.95 -7.01 -16.10
N TYR A 101 25.73 -6.46 -16.07
CA TYR A 101 24.92 -6.31 -17.29
C TYR A 101 24.58 -4.86 -17.69
N GLY A 102 24.89 -3.84 -16.89
CA GLY A 102 24.99 -2.42 -17.29
C GLY A 102 23.72 -1.72 -17.80
N ASP A 103 22.67 -2.49 -18.06
CA ASP A 103 21.33 -2.06 -18.43
C ASP A 103 20.39 -3.12 -17.83
N GLY A 104 20.23 -3.09 -16.51
CA GLY A 104 19.26 -3.94 -15.83
C GLY A 104 17.89 -3.62 -16.40
N GLU A 105 17.36 -4.53 -17.23
CA GLU A 105 15.94 -4.53 -17.62
C GLU A 105 15.16 -4.44 -16.31
N ARG A 106 14.61 -3.26 -16.04
CA ARG A 106 13.91 -3.02 -14.78
C ARG A 106 12.68 -3.91 -14.77
N ASP A 107 12.66 -4.88 -13.86
CA ASP A 107 11.52 -5.79 -13.72
C ASP A 107 10.21 -5.04 -13.51
N TRP A 108 9.13 -5.64 -13.99
CA TRP A 108 7.78 -5.18 -13.69
C TRP A 108 7.55 -5.07 -12.18
N VAL A 109 6.92 -3.97 -11.79
CA VAL A 109 6.61 -3.74 -10.38
C VAL A 109 5.30 -4.44 -10.06
N VAL A 110 5.39 -5.58 -9.37
CA VAL A 110 4.24 -6.31 -8.80
C VAL A 110 4.08 -5.96 -7.33
N SER A 111 2.92 -5.40 -6.99
CA SER A 111 2.57 -5.09 -5.60
C SER A 111 1.31 -5.83 -5.19
N ILE A 112 1.35 -6.42 -3.99
CA ILE A 112 0.21 -7.07 -3.37
C ILE A 112 -0.15 -6.34 -2.08
N SER A 113 -1.41 -5.94 -1.98
CA SER A 113 -2.02 -5.37 -0.78
C SER A 113 -2.97 -6.38 -0.14
N LEU A 114 -2.97 -6.43 1.18
CA LEU A 114 -3.89 -7.24 1.97
C LEU A 114 -4.55 -6.35 3.03
N ALA A 115 -5.86 -6.19 2.96
CA ALA A 115 -6.65 -5.42 3.92
C ALA A 115 -7.64 -6.31 4.68
N HIS A 116 -7.88 -6.00 5.96
CA HIS A 116 -8.94 -6.59 6.76
C HIS A 116 -10.28 -5.90 6.48
N LEU A 117 -11.35 -6.69 6.49
CA LEU A 117 -12.70 -6.24 6.75
C LEU A 117 -13.25 -7.11 7.88
N HIS A 118 -13.86 -6.52 8.90
CA HIS A 118 -14.29 -7.26 10.09
C HIS A 118 -15.56 -6.65 10.70
N PRO A 119 -16.50 -7.45 11.24
CA PRO A 119 -17.72 -6.91 11.87
C PRO A 119 -17.41 -5.91 12.99
N ASP A 120 -16.40 -6.24 13.78
CA ASP A 120 -15.97 -5.45 14.94
C ASP A 120 -14.86 -4.43 14.61
N PHE A 121 -14.64 -4.14 13.32
CA PHE A 121 -13.64 -3.15 12.93
C PHE A 121 -13.97 -1.77 13.53
N GLY A 122 -12.97 -1.18 14.20
CA GLY A 122 -13.09 0.13 14.84
C GLY A 122 -13.80 0.10 16.21
N LYS A 123 -14.18 -1.08 16.72
CA LYS A 123 -14.63 -1.20 18.12
C LYS A 123 -13.43 -1.01 19.04
N LYS A 124 -13.52 -0.01 19.91
CA LYS A 124 -12.51 0.28 20.92
C LYS A 124 -12.62 -0.72 22.06
N THR A 125 -11.48 -1.11 22.61
CA THR A 125 -11.43 -1.89 23.84
C THR A 125 -11.87 -1.05 25.03
N SER A 126 -12.34 -1.68 26.10
CA SER A 126 -12.73 -0.96 27.32
C SER A 126 -11.59 -0.11 27.92
N ALA A 127 -10.34 -0.53 27.72
CA ALA A 127 -9.16 0.23 28.14
C ALA A 127 -8.97 1.50 27.29
N GLU A 128 -9.14 1.41 25.97
CA GLU A 128 -9.06 2.56 25.06
C GLU A 128 -10.19 3.56 25.32
N ILE A 129 -11.41 3.06 25.59
CA ILE A 129 -12.54 3.91 25.96
C ILE A 129 -12.23 4.68 27.25
N LEU A 130 -11.67 4.01 28.26
CA LEU A 130 -11.31 4.66 29.52
C LEU A 130 -10.21 5.72 29.34
N ASP A 131 -9.25 5.48 28.45
CA ASP A 131 -8.19 6.46 28.17
C ASP A 131 -8.66 7.62 27.29
N GLU A 132 -9.62 7.40 26.39
CA GLU A 132 -10.31 8.49 25.70
C GLU A 132 -11.14 9.33 26.65
N MET A 133 -11.93 8.72 27.55
CA MET A 133 -12.69 9.48 28.55
C MET A 133 -11.79 10.37 29.41
N LYS A 134 -10.61 9.87 29.81
CA LYS A 134 -9.62 10.68 30.54
C LYS A 134 -9.06 11.83 29.71
N LYS A 135 -8.84 11.62 28.41
CA LYS A 135 -8.32 12.66 27.50
C LYS A 135 -9.38 13.70 27.16
N GLU A 136 -10.63 13.29 27.00
CA GLU A 136 -11.76 14.21 26.79
C GLU A 136 -11.96 15.12 28.00
N ASP A 137 -11.79 14.59 29.22
CA ASP A 137 -11.80 15.36 30.46
C ASP A 137 -10.63 16.38 30.55
N GLU A 138 -9.51 16.12 29.87
CA GLU A 138 -8.30 16.96 29.88
C GLU A 138 -8.24 17.99 28.74
N GLU A 139 -8.70 17.65 27.53
CA GLU A 139 -8.49 18.45 26.31
C GLU A 139 -9.71 19.31 25.90
N GLY A 140 -10.92 18.97 26.35
CA GLY A 140 -12.14 19.76 26.12
C GLY A 140 -12.65 19.78 24.66
N GLU A 141 -13.96 19.49 24.51
CA GLU A 141 -14.77 19.42 23.27
C GLU A 141 -14.16 18.64 22.09
N VAL A 142 -14.76 17.48 21.80
CA VAL A 142 -14.45 16.69 20.61
C VAL A 142 -15.13 17.30 19.38
N ASP A 143 -14.37 17.47 18.30
CA ASP A 143 -14.90 17.90 17.00
C ASP A 143 -15.80 16.82 16.39
N VAL A 144 -17.12 17.04 16.47
CA VAL A 144 -18.18 16.15 15.96
C VAL A 144 -17.97 15.79 14.48
N ASN A 145 -17.47 16.72 13.66
CA ASN A 145 -17.24 16.46 12.23
C ASN A 145 -16.10 15.45 12.01
N THR A 146 -15.07 15.51 12.85
CA THR A 146 -13.96 14.55 12.82
C THR A 146 -14.40 13.16 13.29
N GLU A 147 -15.32 13.07 14.26
CA GLU A 147 -15.90 11.80 14.70
C GLU A 147 -16.78 11.15 13.63
N GLU A 148 -17.71 11.92 13.05
CA GLU A 148 -18.59 11.42 11.98
C GLU A 148 -17.78 10.91 10.79
N TYR A 149 -16.71 11.62 10.42
CA TYR A 149 -15.80 11.19 9.36
C TYR A 149 -15.06 9.89 9.71
N ARG A 150 -14.59 9.75 10.96
CA ARG A 150 -13.94 8.53 11.46
C ARG A 150 -14.91 7.35 11.45
N GLU A 151 -16.14 7.55 11.91
CA GLU A 151 -17.18 6.52 11.90
C GLU A 151 -17.52 6.06 10.49
N LEU A 152 -17.66 6.99 9.53
CA LEU A 152 -17.93 6.67 8.14
C LEU A 152 -16.78 5.83 7.53
N ARG A 153 -15.54 6.22 7.82
CA ARG A 153 -14.34 5.50 7.39
C ARG A 153 -14.26 4.10 8.02
N ASN A 154 -14.60 3.96 9.30
CA ASN A 154 -14.62 2.67 9.99
C ASN A 154 -15.74 1.77 9.46
N ARG A 155 -16.92 2.33 9.19
CA ARG A 155 -18.06 1.60 8.61
C ARG A 155 -17.73 1.02 7.24
N ALA A 156 -16.94 1.71 6.43
CA ALA A 156 -16.46 1.19 5.14
C ALA A 156 -15.56 -0.06 5.28
N ARG A 157 -14.98 -0.29 6.47
CA ARG A 157 -14.16 -1.46 6.79
C ARG A 157 -14.91 -2.53 7.59
N GLN A 158 -16.18 -2.28 7.93
CA GLN A 158 -17.04 -3.25 8.57
C GLN A 158 -17.67 -4.16 7.52
N SER A 159 -17.50 -5.47 7.70
CA SER A 159 -18.16 -6.49 6.90
C SER A 159 -18.99 -7.40 7.80
N PRO A 160 -20.08 -8.00 7.31
CA PRO A 160 -20.90 -8.92 8.12
C PRO A 160 -20.15 -10.16 8.64
N TYR A 161 -19.06 -10.53 7.97
CA TYR A 161 -18.18 -11.63 8.34
C TYR A 161 -16.72 -11.19 8.22
N PRO A 162 -15.79 -11.75 9.01
CA PRO A 162 -14.36 -11.56 8.81
C PRO A 162 -13.99 -11.83 7.34
N SER A 163 -13.37 -10.86 6.69
CA SER A 163 -13.07 -10.94 5.25
C SER A 163 -11.71 -10.32 4.95
N LEU A 164 -11.01 -10.93 3.99
CA LEU A 164 -9.72 -10.47 3.49
C LEU A 164 -9.93 -9.86 2.11
N VAL A 165 -9.39 -8.66 1.90
CA VAL A 165 -9.33 -8.04 0.58
C VAL A 165 -7.89 -8.13 0.11
N LEU A 166 -7.68 -8.93 -0.92
CA LEU A 166 -6.40 -9.07 -1.58
C LEU A 166 -6.43 -8.30 -2.90
N GLU A 167 -5.55 -7.32 -3.04
CA GLU A 167 -5.36 -6.60 -4.29
C GLU A 167 -3.97 -6.89 -4.83
N VAL A 168 -3.90 -7.27 -6.10
CA VAL A 168 -2.64 -7.34 -6.84
C VAL A 168 -2.67 -6.27 -7.91
N SER A 169 -1.56 -5.56 -8.07
CA SER A 169 -1.32 -4.70 -9.21
C SER A 169 0.05 -4.97 -9.81
N ALA A 170 0.12 -4.99 -11.14
CA ALA A 170 1.37 -5.06 -11.88
C ALA A 170 1.44 -3.86 -12.83
N SER A 171 2.53 -3.11 -12.74
CA SER A 171 2.78 -1.95 -13.58
C SER A 171 4.17 -2.06 -14.22
N PRO A 172 4.34 -1.50 -15.43
CA PRO A 172 5.67 -1.41 -16.02
C PRO A 172 6.59 -0.63 -15.07
N PRO A 173 7.91 -0.88 -15.16
CA PRO A 173 8.87 -0.13 -14.37
C PRO A 173 8.69 1.37 -14.61
N PRO A 174 8.75 2.20 -13.55
CA PRO A 174 8.68 3.65 -13.72
C PRO A 174 9.80 4.11 -14.67
N ASP A 175 9.39 4.85 -15.69
CA ASP A 175 10.30 5.57 -16.58
C ASP A 175 10.83 6.80 -15.83
N PHE A 176 11.77 6.56 -14.91
CA PHE A 176 12.72 7.58 -14.51
C PHE A 176 13.57 7.82 -15.74
N GLY A 177 13.11 8.72 -16.60
CA GLY A 177 13.69 9.02 -17.91
C GLY A 177 15.20 8.93 -17.85
N ASN A 178 15.79 8.36 -18.89
CA ASN A 178 17.22 8.09 -19.00
C ASN A 178 18.04 9.39 -18.90
N ASN A 179 18.15 9.97 -17.71
CA ASN A 179 18.95 11.14 -17.38
C ASN A 179 20.43 10.73 -17.26
N LYS A 180 20.86 9.73 -18.05
CA LYS A 180 22.27 9.55 -18.42
C LYS A 180 22.76 10.68 -19.34
N ALA A 181 21.88 11.58 -19.79
CA ALA A 181 22.23 12.76 -20.59
C ALA A 181 22.72 13.98 -19.78
N ASP A 182 22.70 13.97 -18.44
CA ASP A 182 23.25 15.07 -17.62
C ASP A 182 24.28 14.61 -16.55
N ALA A 183 24.75 13.37 -16.62
CA ALA A 183 25.89 12.92 -15.79
C ALA A 183 27.26 13.35 -16.36
N SER A 184 27.28 14.10 -17.47
CA SER A 184 28.50 14.58 -18.14
C SER A 184 28.59 16.11 -18.27
N LEU A 185 27.69 16.86 -17.62
CA LEU A 185 27.72 18.33 -17.58
C LEU A 185 27.75 18.88 -16.14
N SER A 186 28.68 18.37 -15.31
CA SER A 186 29.32 19.16 -14.24
C SER A 186 30.37 18.32 -13.50
N ALA A 187 31.38 17.85 -14.23
CA ALA A 187 32.68 17.53 -13.65
C ALA A 187 33.64 18.71 -13.86
N GLU A 188 33.17 19.93 -13.58
CA GLU A 188 34.05 21.02 -13.22
C GLU A 188 34.06 21.08 -11.69
N GLU A 189 35.25 20.90 -11.12
CA GLU A 189 35.52 21.05 -9.71
C GLU A 189 35.04 22.42 -9.21
N SER A 190 33.88 22.47 -8.57
CA SER A 190 33.56 23.56 -7.66
C SER A 190 33.59 23.03 -6.23
N LYS A 191 34.72 23.22 -5.56
CA LYS A 191 34.73 23.38 -4.10
C LYS A 191 33.78 24.54 -3.78
N GLY A 192 32.62 24.25 -3.19
CA GLY A 192 31.63 25.25 -2.82
C GLY A 192 30.61 24.67 -1.84
N ASP A 193 30.28 25.44 -0.81
CA ASP A 193 29.67 25.10 0.48
C ASP A 193 28.50 24.11 0.52
N VAL A 194 28.44 23.41 1.65
CA VAL A 194 27.25 22.75 2.19
C VAL A 194 26.14 23.79 2.31
N ASN A 195 25.17 23.77 1.39
CA ASN A 195 23.99 24.63 1.50
C ASN A 195 23.17 24.20 2.73
N GLU A 196 23.29 24.98 3.81
CA GLU A 196 22.37 24.93 4.94
C GLU A 196 20.95 25.26 4.42
N ILE A 197 20.02 24.34 4.62
CA ILE A 197 18.60 24.52 4.30
C ILE A 197 18.09 25.73 5.09
N SER A 198 17.68 26.80 4.39
CA SER A 198 17.24 28.01 5.06
C SER A 198 15.74 27.94 5.42
N SER A 199 15.35 28.70 6.44
CA SER A 199 13.93 28.85 6.80
C SER A 199 13.06 29.45 5.67
N ALA A 200 13.67 30.10 4.68
CA ALA A 200 12.97 30.59 3.50
C ALA A 200 12.57 29.45 2.55
N ASP A 201 13.36 28.38 2.49
CA ASP A 201 13.06 27.20 1.67
C ASP A 201 11.91 26.38 2.28
N ILE A 202 11.85 26.32 3.61
CA ILE A 202 10.75 25.71 4.35
C ILE A 202 9.43 26.46 4.11
N LYS A 203 9.43 27.79 4.16
CA LYS A 203 8.23 28.61 3.86
C LYS A 203 7.74 28.46 2.42
N LYS A 204 8.66 28.24 1.48
CA LYS A 204 8.31 28.02 0.07
C LYS A 204 7.62 26.67 -0.13
N LEU A 205 8.07 25.65 0.60
CA LEU A 205 7.39 24.36 0.65
C LEU A 205 6.01 24.47 1.31
N GLU A 206 5.89 25.17 2.44
CA GLU A 206 4.59 25.41 3.10
C GLU A 206 3.59 26.13 2.19
N GLN A 207 4.04 27.11 1.38
CA GLN A 207 3.18 27.77 0.40
C GLN A 207 2.73 26.84 -0.74
N LEU A 208 3.62 25.99 -1.24
CA LEU A 208 3.29 25.03 -2.29
C LEU A 208 2.27 23.99 -1.81
N PHE A 209 2.40 23.50 -0.57
CA PHE A 209 1.44 22.57 0.02
C PHE A 209 0.13 23.26 0.44
N GLY A 210 0.19 24.52 0.89
CA GLY A 210 -1.00 25.31 1.24
C GLY A 210 -1.89 25.62 0.03
N GLN A 211 -1.31 25.89 -1.14
CA GLN A 211 -2.07 26.14 -2.37
C GLN A 211 -2.74 24.87 -2.93
N ALA A 212 -2.10 23.71 -2.77
CA ALA A 212 -2.69 22.43 -3.20
C ALA A 212 -3.93 22.03 -2.36
N ALA A 213 -4.07 22.54 -1.14
CA ALA A 213 -5.22 22.29 -0.26
C ALA A 213 -6.44 23.18 -0.57
N THR A 214 -6.26 24.29 -1.29
CA THR A 214 -7.33 25.24 -1.64
C THR A 214 -8.08 24.92 -2.94
N ASP A 215 -7.63 23.94 -3.72
CA ASP A 215 -8.24 23.55 -5.01
C ASP A 215 -9.44 22.59 -4.88
N HIS A 216 -9.98 22.38 -3.66
CA HIS A 216 -11.27 21.73 -3.47
C HIS A 216 -12.39 22.77 -3.37
N PRO A 217 -13.29 22.90 -4.36
CA PRO A 217 -14.42 23.81 -4.27
C PRO A 217 -15.41 23.31 -3.20
N VAL A 218 -15.65 24.13 -2.19
CA VAL A 218 -16.74 23.96 -1.22
C VAL A 218 -18.04 24.32 -1.94
N GLU A 219 -18.90 23.35 -2.24
CA GLU A 219 -20.28 23.63 -2.62
C GLU A 219 -21.05 24.14 -1.40
N GLU A 220 -21.50 25.39 -1.43
CA GLU A 220 -22.38 25.95 -0.41
C GLU A 220 -23.73 25.22 -0.39
N PRO A 221 -24.28 24.87 0.78
CA PRO A 221 -25.58 24.24 0.88
C PRO A 221 -26.69 25.22 0.49
N LYS A 222 -27.47 24.88 -0.54
CA LYS A 222 -28.68 25.60 -0.94
C LYS A 222 -29.72 25.53 0.18
N THR A 223 -29.98 26.65 0.82
CA THR A 223 -31.16 26.84 1.67
C THR A 223 -32.42 26.88 0.79
N ALA A 224 -33.35 25.97 1.04
CA ALA A 224 -34.74 26.04 0.58
C ALA A 224 -35.67 25.74 1.76
#